data_AF-A0A822XNK9-F1
#
_entry.id   AF-A0A822XNK9-F1
#
_cell.length_a   1.000
_cell.length_b   1.000
_cell.length_c   1.000
_cell.angle_alpha   90.00
_cell.angle_beta   90.00
_cell.angle_gamma   90.00
#
_symmetry.space_group_name_H-M   'P 1'
#
loop_
_entity.id
_entity.type
_entity.pdbx_description
1 polymer ?
#
loop_
_entity_poly.entity_id
_entity_poly.type
_entity_poly.pdbx_seq_one_letter_code
_entity_poly.pdbx_strand_id
1 'polypeptide(L)'
;MATTPTRRVSTTANAKMLSNYVPVYLMLRVYSDYMKSFRENMSDFLEAGLITDIEVGLGPCGELRFPSYPQNQGWVFPGIGEFQCYDKYLKSQFKEAATAVGHPEWELPDNAGTYNDTPEATEFFGENGTYLTEKGKFFLTWYSNQLLKQADEILEEANQAFLGCRVNLAAKVSGIHWWYKHYSHAAELTAGYYNLSKRDGYRPIARMLSRHYAILNFTCIEMRDSEQSENTKSAPEDLVQKDYCPEPEKYYHHPLLPLKKSKPKIPINNLLDATEPMELMRADFALQ
;
A
#
# COMPACT_ATOMS: atom_id res chain seq x y z
N MET A 1 35.99 6.64 -25.41
CA MET A 1 34.67 7.10 -24.96
C MET A 1 33.75 5.90 -24.97
N ALA A 2 33.59 5.25 -23.81
CA ALA A 2 32.67 4.13 -23.67
C ALA A 2 31.26 4.70 -23.47
N THR A 3 30.38 4.47 -24.43
CA THR A 3 28.97 4.80 -24.34
C THR A 3 28.32 3.94 -23.25
N THR A 4 27.87 4.57 -22.17
CA THR A 4 27.06 3.94 -21.13
C THR A 4 25.81 3.34 -21.77
N PRO A 5 25.52 2.03 -21.59
CA PRO A 5 24.31 1.44 -22.14
C PRO A 5 23.11 2.02 -21.40
N THR A 6 22.21 2.65 -22.14
CA THR A 6 20.92 3.12 -21.64
C THR A 6 20.11 1.90 -21.21
N ARG A 7 20.07 1.62 -19.89
CA ARG A 7 19.38 0.47 -19.31
C ARG A 7 17.87 0.68 -19.48
N ARG A 8 17.21 -0.16 -20.27
CA ARG A 8 15.74 -0.13 -20.43
C ARG A 8 15.10 -0.61 -19.14
N VAL A 9 14.39 0.28 -18.44
CA VAL A 9 13.39 -0.11 -17.43
C VAL A 9 12.37 -1.02 -18.12
N SER A 10 12.09 -2.18 -17.53
CA SER A 10 11.06 -3.12 -18.00
C SER A 10 9.71 -2.40 -18.07
N THR A 11 9.17 -2.18 -19.28
CA THR A 11 7.82 -1.62 -19.48
C THR A 11 6.75 -2.71 -19.51
N THR A 12 7.01 -3.85 -18.88
CA THR A 12 6.13 -5.02 -18.94
C THR A 12 4.79 -4.70 -18.27
N ALA A 13 3.74 -4.55 -19.09
CA ALA A 13 2.40 -4.26 -18.61
C ALA A 13 1.90 -5.41 -17.71
N ASN A 14 1.58 -5.09 -16.45
CA ASN A 14 1.00 -6.05 -15.53
C ASN A 14 -0.54 -5.88 -15.50
N ALA A 15 -1.26 -6.84 -16.07
CA ALA A 15 -2.72 -6.84 -16.18
C ALA A 15 -3.46 -7.14 -14.85
N LYS A 16 -2.73 -7.26 -13.72
CA LYS A 16 -3.29 -7.62 -12.39
C LYS A 16 -3.79 -6.42 -11.56
N MET A 17 -3.58 -5.21 -12.05
CA MET A 17 -4.32 -4.03 -11.64
C MET A 17 -5.03 -3.56 -12.91
N LEU A 18 -6.26 -3.03 -12.81
CA LEU A 18 -6.74 -2.11 -13.83
C LEU A 18 -5.73 -0.98 -13.82
N SER A 19 -4.79 -1.10 -14.73
CA SER A 19 -3.58 -0.33 -14.69
C SER A 19 -3.97 1.15 -14.76
N ASN A 20 -3.10 2.05 -14.32
CA ASN A 20 -3.31 3.50 -14.48
C ASN A 20 -3.48 3.94 -15.96
N TYR A 21 -3.58 2.99 -16.89
CA TYR A 21 -3.79 3.14 -18.31
C TYR A 21 -5.24 3.51 -18.66
N VAL A 22 -6.13 3.42 -17.66
CA VAL A 22 -7.52 3.85 -17.73
C VAL A 22 -7.67 5.14 -16.91
N PRO A 23 -8.33 6.19 -17.43
CA PRO A 23 -8.63 7.38 -16.63
C PRO A 23 -9.29 6.98 -15.30
N VAL A 24 -8.81 7.54 -14.18
CA VAL A 24 -9.28 7.22 -12.80
C VAL A 24 -10.80 7.19 -12.71
N TYR A 25 -11.49 8.12 -13.37
CA TYR A 25 -12.95 8.17 -13.44
C TYR A 25 -13.60 6.89 -13.99
N LEU A 26 -13.06 6.30 -15.06
CA LEU A 26 -13.63 5.08 -15.65
C LEU A 26 -13.38 3.88 -14.74
N MET A 27 -12.21 3.80 -14.10
CA MET A 27 -11.91 2.77 -13.11
C MET A 27 -12.91 2.83 -11.95
N LEU A 28 -13.07 4.00 -11.31
CA LEU A 28 -13.99 4.19 -10.18
C LEU A 28 -15.44 3.80 -10.54
N ARG A 29 -15.88 4.13 -11.75
CA ARG A 29 -17.22 3.74 -12.21
C ARG A 29 -17.41 2.23 -12.28
N VAL A 30 -16.43 1.48 -12.79
CA VAL A 30 -16.50 0.01 -12.85
C VAL A 30 -16.59 -0.60 -11.45
N TYR A 31 -15.76 -0.13 -10.51
CA TYR A 31 -15.84 -0.58 -9.11
C TYR A 31 -17.21 -0.26 -8.49
N SER A 32 -17.67 1.00 -8.65
CA SER A 32 -18.95 1.47 -8.11
C SER A 32 -20.14 0.67 -8.65
N ASP A 33 -20.23 0.49 -9.97
CA ASP A 33 -21.32 -0.21 -10.62
C ASP A 33 -21.34 -1.70 -10.23
N TYR A 34 -20.17 -2.34 -10.12
CA TYR A 34 -20.07 -3.72 -9.64
C TYR A 34 -20.54 -3.86 -8.19
N MET A 35 -20.09 -2.99 -7.28
CA MET A 35 -20.48 -3.04 -5.87
C MET A 35 -21.97 -2.77 -5.66
N LYS A 36 -22.56 -1.83 -6.41
CA LYS A 36 -24.00 -1.57 -6.38
C LYS A 36 -24.79 -2.78 -6.88
N SER A 37 -24.37 -3.36 -8.00
CA SER A 37 -25.00 -4.58 -8.53
C SER A 37 -24.91 -5.74 -7.53
N PHE A 38 -23.76 -5.93 -6.89
CA PHE A 38 -23.60 -6.94 -5.84
C PHE A 38 -24.55 -6.69 -4.67
N ARG A 39 -24.63 -5.44 -4.17
CA ARG A 39 -25.55 -5.04 -3.07
C ARG A 39 -27.01 -5.36 -3.41
N GLU A 40 -27.44 -5.09 -4.64
CA GLU A 40 -28.82 -5.36 -5.09
C GLU A 40 -29.09 -6.86 -5.21
N ASN A 41 -28.20 -7.60 -5.88
CA ASN A 41 -28.40 -9.01 -6.20
C ASN A 41 -28.15 -9.95 -5.01
N MET A 42 -27.43 -9.51 -3.98
CA MET A 42 -27.16 -10.26 -2.74
C MET A 42 -27.89 -9.67 -1.53
N SER A 43 -28.96 -8.90 -1.78
CA SER A 43 -29.71 -8.18 -0.73
C SER A 43 -30.30 -9.10 0.33
N ASP A 44 -30.80 -10.27 -0.06
CA ASP A 44 -31.29 -11.30 0.84
C ASP A 44 -30.21 -11.81 1.82
N PHE A 45 -28.99 -12.05 1.35
CA PHE A 45 -27.86 -12.45 2.19
C PHE A 45 -27.36 -11.32 3.10
N LEU A 46 -27.39 -10.07 2.61
CA LEU A 46 -27.04 -8.88 3.39
C LEU A 46 -28.06 -8.62 4.51
N GLU A 47 -29.35 -8.77 4.22
CA GLU A 47 -30.43 -8.61 5.19
C GLU A 47 -30.46 -9.74 6.22
N ALA A 48 -30.16 -10.96 5.81
CA ALA A 48 -30.02 -12.12 6.69
C ALA A 48 -28.77 -12.05 7.60
N GLY A 49 -27.85 -11.10 7.36
CA GLY A 49 -26.60 -10.97 8.09
C GLY A 49 -25.60 -12.09 7.81
N LEU A 50 -25.72 -12.78 6.66
CA LEU A 50 -24.78 -13.83 6.25
C LEU A 50 -23.43 -13.23 5.83
N ILE A 51 -23.48 -12.09 5.13
CA ILE A 51 -22.29 -11.33 4.75
C ILE A 51 -22.00 -10.36 5.89
N THR A 52 -20.85 -10.52 6.55
CA THR A 52 -20.45 -9.69 7.69
C THR A 52 -19.53 -8.54 7.28
N ASP A 53 -18.74 -8.75 6.22
CA ASP A 53 -17.71 -7.83 5.78
C ASP A 53 -17.62 -7.81 4.25
N ILE A 54 -17.30 -6.64 3.69
CA ILE A 54 -16.96 -6.44 2.28
C ILE A 54 -15.48 -6.05 2.21
N GLU A 55 -14.63 -7.01 1.85
CA GLU A 55 -13.22 -6.72 1.54
C GLU A 55 -13.12 -6.14 0.13
N VAL A 56 -12.80 -4.85 0.07
CA VAL A 56 -12.71 -4.11 -1.19
C VAL A 56 -11.32 -4.32 -1.77
N GLY A 57 -11.23 -4.92 -2.96
CA GLY A 57 -9.95 -5.12 -3.64
C GLY A 57 -9.35 -3.81 -4.13
N LEU A 58 -8.15 -3.46 -3.62
CA LEU A 58 -7.48 -2.18 -3.90
C LEU A 58 -6.23 -2.29 -4.78
N GLY A 59 -5.95 -3.48 -5.33
CA GLY A 59 -4.77 -3.72 -6.15
C GLY A 59 -4.52 -5.22 -6.40
N PRO A 60 -3.27 -5.61 -6.74
CA PRO A 60 -2.94 -6.99 -7.05
C PRO A 60 -3.26 -7.90 -5.86
N CYS A 61 -3.90 -9.04 -6.14
CA CYS A 61 -4.37 -9.98 -5.10
C CYS A 61 -5.34 -9.34 -4.08
N GLY A 62 -6.04 -8.26 -4.47
CA GLY A 62 -6.94 -7.50 -3.61
C GLY A 62 -6.25 -6.52 -2.66
N GLU A 63 -4.92 -6.52 -2.63
CA GLU A 63 -4.12 -5.76 -1.64
C GLU A 63 -3.89 -4.31 -2.08
N LEU A 64 -3.92 -3.39 -1.12
CA LEU A 64 -3.54 -2.00 -1.30
C LEU A 64 -2.02 -1.88 -1.48
N ARG A 65 -1.53 -2.09 -2.70
CA ARG A 65 -0.11 -1.92 -3.05
C ARG A 65 0.11 -1.86 -4.55
N PHE A 66 1.33 -1.56 -4.94
CA PHE A 66 1.80 -1.79 -6.28
C PHE A 66 2.22 -3.25 -6.51
N PRO A 67 2.18 -3.75 -7.76
CA PRO A 67 2.62 -5.10 -8.11
C PRO A 67 4.16 -5.16 -8.25
N SER A 68 4.89 -4.84 -7.18
CA SER A 68 6.36 -4.67 -7.20
C SER A 68 7.17 -5.98 -7.19
N TYR A 69 6.56 -7.10 -6.86
CA TYR A 69 7.18 -8.44 -6.80
C TYR A 69 6.44 -9.50 -7.66
N PRO A 70 6.26 -9.27 -8.97
CA PRO A 70 5.49 -10.17 -9.83
C PRO A 70 6.29 -11.43 -10.20
N GLN A 71 5.87 -12.60 -9.69
CA GLN A 71 6.50 -13.89 -10.01
C GLN A 71 6.52 -14.19 -11.52
N ASN A 72 5.51 -13.75 -12.27
CA ASN A 72 5.43 -13.92 -13.73
C ASN A 72 6.43 -13.04 -14.51
N GLN A 73 7.15 -12.13 -13.85
CA GLN A 73 8.28 -11.39 -14.44
C GLN A 73 9.62 -11.83 -13.84
N GLY A 74 9.67 -12.98 -13.19
CA GLY A 74 10.91 -13.57 -12.68
C GLY A 74 11.35 -13.04 -11.32
N TRP A 75 10.52 -12.27 -10.61
CA TRP A 75 10.80 -11.94 -9.21
C TRP A 75 10.83 -13.23 -8.36
N VAL A 76 11.83 -13.33 -7.49
CA VAL A 76 12.00 -14.40 -6.50
C VAL A 76 12.34 -13.78 -5.16
N PHE A 77 11.74 -14.30 -4.09
CA PHE A 77 12.06 -13.88 -2.73
C PHE A 77 13.55 -14.11 -2.40
N PRO A 78 14.25 -13.16 -1.74
CA PRO A 78 13.77 -11.91 -1.17
C PRO A 78 14.09 -10.67 -2.03
N GLY A 79 13.93 -10.69 -3.36
CA GLY A 79 14.25 -9.54 -4.21
C GLY A 79 13.57 -8.22 -3.76
N ILE A 80 14.27 -7.08 -3.90
CA ILE A 80 13.74 -5.75 -3.52
C ILE A 80 12.49 -5.31 -4.30
N GLY A 81 12.20 -5.94 -5.43
CA GLY A 81 11.12 -5.55 -6.33
C GLY A 81 11.46 -4.34 -7.21
N GLU A 82 10.49 -3.84 -7.96
CA GLU A 82 10.65 -2.63 -8.78
C GLU A 82 9.48 -1.67 -8.59
N PHE A 83 9.73 -0.36 -8.69
CA PHE A 83 8.68 0.65 -8.74
C PHE A 83 7.77 0.44 -9.95
N GLN A 84 6.47 0.64 -9.77
CA GLN A 84 5.45 0.38 -10.80
C GLN A 84 4.73 1.68 -11.21
N CYS A 85 5.50 2.73 -11.54
CA CYS A 85 5.00 4.07 -11.88
C CYS A 85 5.44 4.59 -13.26
N TYR A 86 5.90 3.71 -14.14
CA TYR A 86 6.49 4.09 -15.44
C TYR A 86 5.46 4.18 -16.58
N ASP A 87 4.18 3.93 -16.30
CA ASP A 87 3.12 4.16 -17.29
C ASP A 87 2.99 5.66 -17.61
N LYS A 88 2.42 5.96 -18.79
CA LYS A 88 2.36 7.34 -19.30
C LYS A 88 1.58 8.30 -18.39
N TYR A 89 0.61 7.81 -17.62
CA TYR A 89 -0.24 8.65 -16.78
C TYR A 89 0.48 8.99 -15.48
N LEU A 90 1.01 7.99 -14.77
CA LEU A 90 1.80 8.22 -13.56
C LEU A 90 3.08 9.02 -13.85
N LYS A 91 3.74 8.77 -14.98
CA LYS A 91 4.90 9.55 -15.40
C LYS A 91 4.55 11.02 -15.65
N SER A 92 3.42 11.32 -16.31
CA SER A 92 2.94 12.70 -16.50
C SER A 92 2.61 13.36 -15.17
N GLN A 93 1.87 12.67 -14.30
CA GLN A 93 1.50 13.18 -12.98
C GLN A 93 2.71 13.47 -12.09
N PHE A 94 3.73 12.60 -12.12
CA PHE A 94 4.98 12.87 -11.41
C PHE A 94 5.68 14.11 -11.96
N LYS A 95 5.73 14.27 -13.30
CA LYS A 95 6.37 15.41 -13.94
C LYS A 95 5.69 16.73 -13.59
N GLU A 96 4.36 16.74 -13.58
CA GLU A 96 3.55 17.88 -13.15
C GLU A 96 3.80 18.21 -11.68
N ALA A 97 3.79 17.20 -10.80
CA ALA A 97 4.05 17.38 -9.38
C ALA A 97 5.45 17.93 -9.10
N ALA A 98 6.48 17.41 -9.78
CA ALA A 98 7.86 17.88 -9.65
C ALA A 98 8.03 19.32 -10.17
N THR A 99 7.40 19.65 -11.30
CA THR A 99 7.40 21.01 -11.85
C THR A 99 6.73 22.00 -10.89
N ALA A 100 5.63 21.60 -10.25
CA ALA A 100 4.89 22.44 -9.31
C ALA A 100 5.70 22.80 -8.04
N VAL A 101 6.69 21.99 -7.67
CA VAL A 101 7.62 22.27 -6.55
C VAL A 101 8.95 22.89 -7.01
N GLY A 102 9.05 23.32 -8.27
CA GLY A 102 10.22 24.01 -8.80
C GLY A 102 11.35 23.10 -9.30
N HIS A 103 11.08 21.80 -9.44
CA HIS A 103 12.04 20.79 -9.90
C HIS A 103 11.62 20.12 -11.22
N PRO A 104 11.47 20.87 -12.33
CA PRO A 104 11.09 20.32 -13.62
C PRO A 104 12.16 19.40 -14.22
N GLU A 105 13.36 19.31 -13.65
CA GLU A 105 14.43 18.39 -14.03
C GLU A 105 14.29 17.00 -13.40
N TRP A 106 13.45 16.84 -12.36
CA TRP A 106 13.28 15.53 -11.73
C TRP A 106 12.54 14.56 -12.65
N GLU A 107 13.06 13.34 -12.66
CA GLU A 107 12.54 12.17 -13.37
C GLU A 107 12.33 11.03 -12.37
N LEU A 108 11.49 10.06 -12.76
CA LEU A 108 11.30 8.81 -12.00
C LEU A 108 12.64 8.09 -11.79
N PRO A 109 12.80 7.26 -10.73
CA PRO A 109 14.05 6.56 -10.47
C PRO A 109 14.47 5.68 -11.65
N ASP A 110 15.74 5.79 -12.06
CA ASP A 110 16.41 4.95 -13.05
C ASP A 110 17.59 4.16 -12.46
N ASN A 111 17.83 4.34 -11.16
CA ASN A 111 18.96 3.82 -10.40
C ASN A 111 18.53 2.90 -9.23
N ALA A 112 17.29 2.41 -9.27
CA ALA A 112 16.67 1.56 -8.24
C ALA A 112 16.93 0.05 -8.39
N GLY A 113 17.73 -0.36 -9.39
CA GLY A 113 17.99 -1.77 -9.67
C GLY A 113 16.82 -2.46 -10.38
N THR A 114 16.72 -3.77 -10.17
CA THR A 114 15.75 -4.69 -10.76
C THR A 114 15.16 -5.64 -9.73
N TYR A 115 14.12 -6.38 -10.09
CA TYR A 115 13.30 -7.20 -9.17
C TYR A 115 14.08 -8.00 -8.11
N ASN A 116 15.20 -8.62 -8.49
CA ASN A 116 15.95 -9.56 -7.65
C ASN A 116 17.26 -9.00 -7.07
N ASP A 117 17.51 -7.70 -7.23
CA ASP A 117 18.68 -7.06 -6.61
C ASP A 117 18.52 -7.02 -5.08
N THR A 118 19.64 -6.85 -4.36
CA THR A 118 19.63 -6.47 -2.94
C THR A 118 19.76 -4.94 -2.81
N PRO A 119 19.35 -4.34 -1.68
CA PRO A 119 19.41 -2.88 -1.53
C PRO A 119 20.80 -2.29 -1.82
N GLU A 120 21.85 -2.94 -1.32
CA GLU A 120 23.24 -2.49 -1.40
C GLU A 120 23.81 -2.55 -2.83
N ALA A 121 23.20 -3.35 -3.71
CA ALA A 121 23.55 -3.42 -5.12
C ALA A 121 22.99 -2.25 -5.95
N THR A 122 22.24 -1.34 -5.31
CA THR A 122 21.55 -0.22 -5.99
C THR A 122 22.00 1.12 -5.45
N GLU A 123 22.07 2.12 -6.33
CA GLU A 123 22.34 3.50 -5.93
C GLU A 123 21.13 4.12 -5.20
N PHE A 124 19.91 3.66 -5.51
CA PHE A 124 18.72 4.19 -4.86
C PHE A 124 18.60 3.76 -3.40
N PHE A 125 18.79 2.48 -3.09
CA PHE A 125 18.58 1.90 -1.75
C PHE A 125 19.85 1.65 -0.94
N GLY A 126 21.03 1.82 -1.55
CA GLY A 126 22.32 1.67 -0.90
C GLY A 126 22.54 2.67 0.24
N GLU A 127 23.68 2.53 0.93
CA GLU A 127 24.01 3.38 2.07
C GLU A 127 24.16 4.83 1.61
N ASN A 128 23.43 5.77 2.23
CA ASN A 128 23.30 7.16 1.76
C ASN A 128 22.74 7.32 0.34
N GLY A 129 21.97 6.33 -0.13
CA GLY A 129 21.42 6.28 -1.48
C GLY A 129 20.36 7.36 -1.79
N THR A 130 19.90 7.34 -3.05
CA THR A 130 18.96 8.34 -3.57
C THR A 130 17.70 8.48 -2.72
N TYR A 131 17.21 7.41 -2.09
CA TYR A 131 16.02 7.43 -1.23
C TYR A 131 16.09 8.43 -0.07
N LEU A 132 17.30 8.84 0.37
CA LEU A 132 17.51 9.84 1.43
C LEU A 132 17.63 11.27 0.91
N THR A 133 17.86 11.46 -0.39
CA THR A 133 17.96 12.78 -1.02
C THR A 133 16.61 13.48 -1.06
N GLU A 134 16.60 14.79 -1.31
CA GLU A 134 15.36 15.55 -1.48
C GLU A 134 14.49 14.97 -2.61
N LYS A 135 15.09 14.70 -3.78
CA LYS A 135 14.43 14.06 -4.92
C LYS A 135 13.83 12.70 -4.54
N GLY A 136 14.59 11.85 -3.86
CA GLY A 136 14.13 10.52 -3.45
C GLY A 136 12.98 10.57 -2.46
N LYS A 137 13.07 11.44 -1.44
CA LYS A 137 11.99 11.65 -0.46
C LYS A 137 10.73 12.21 -1.10
N PHE A 138 10.87 13.14 -2.04
CA PHE A 138 9.75 13.68 -2.81
C PHE A 138 9.09 12.58 -3.64
N PHE A 139 9.88 11.80 -4.38
CA PHE A 139 9.38 10.67 -5.17
C PHE A 139 8.65 9.64 -4.31
N LEU A 140 9.25 9.17 -3.21
CA LEU A 140 8.63 8.17 -2.34
C LEU A 140 7.34 8.68 -1.70
N THR A 141 7.31 9.96 -1.30
CA THR A 141 6.09 10.60 -0.79
C THR A 141 5.01 10.67 -1.86
N TRP A 142 5.36 11.11 -3.07
CA TRP A 142 4.43 11.16 -4.19
C TRP A 142 3.89 9.76 -4.52
N TYR A 143 4.76 8.75 -4.54
CA TYR A 143 4.45 7.37 -4.93
C TYR A 143 3.51 6.71 -3.92
N SER A 144 3.83 6.78 -2.61
CA SER A 144 2.95 6.24 -1.56
C SER A 144 1.61 6.96 -1.50
N ASN A 145 1.59 8.27 -1.79
CA ASN A 145 0.35 9.05 -1.79
C ASN A 145 -0.61 8.68 -2.92
N GLN A 146 -0.13 8.07 -4.02
CA GLN A 146 -1.01 7.57 -5.07
C GLN A 146 -1.92 6.46 -4.52
N LEU A 147 -1.36 5.53 -3.72
CA LEU A 147 -2.14 4.47 -3.08
C LEU A 147 -3.18 5.01 -2.12
N LEU A 148 -2.81 5.97 -1.26
CA LEU A 148 -3.74 6.57 -0.29
C LEU A 148 -4.92 7.26 -0.99
N LYS A 149 -4.64 8.04 -2.05
CA LYS A 149 -5.69 8.75 -2.80
C LYS A 149 -6.64 7.79 -3.51
N GLN A 150 -6.07 6.80 -4.21
CA GLN A 150 -6.87 5.81 -4.95
C GLN A 150 -7.74 4.97 -4.00
N ALA A 151 -7.17 4.55 -2.86
CA ALA A 151 -7.92 3.79 -1.86
C ALA A 151 -9.07 4.60 -1.25
N ASP A 152 -8.84 5.86 -0.88
CA ASP A 152 -9.87 6.77 -0.35
C ASP A 152 -11.04 6.93 -1.34
N GLU A 153 -10.76 7.05 -2.64
CA GLU A 153 -11.79 7.19 -3.68
C GLU A 153 -12.58 5.90 -3.88
N ILE A 154 -11.92 4.74 -3.95
CA ILE A 154 -12.62 3.44 -4.12
C ILE A 154 -13.44 3.10 -2.87
N LEU A 155 -12.91 3.35 -1.67
CA LEU A 155 -13.63 3.11 -0.43
C LEU A 155 -14.81 4.07 -0.22
N GLU A 156 -14.73 5.30 -0.75
CA GLU A 156 -15.89 6.18 -0.80
C GLU A 156 -17.01 5.58 -1.65
N GLU A 157 -16.70 5.06 -2.85
CA GLU A 157 -17.69 4.37 -3.68
C GLU A 157 -18.26 3.12 -3.00
N ALA A 158 -17.42 2.35 -2.30
CA ALA A 158 -17.86 1.20 -1.51
C ALA A 158 -18.81 1.62 -0.38
N ASN A 159 -18.47 2.69 0.34
CA ASN A 159 -19.32 3.23 1.40
C ASN A 159 -20.69 3.66 0.86
N GLN A 160 -20.73 4.33 -0.30
CA GLN A 160 -22.00 4.69 -0.95
C GLN A 160 -22.79 3.44 -1.40
N ALA A 161 -22.10 2.46 -1.98
CA ALA A 161 -22.72 1.23 -2.47
C ALA A 161 -23.34 0.38 -1.35
N PHE A 162 -22.73 0.34 -0.15
CA PHE A 162 -23.20 -0.47 0.98
C PHE A 162 -23.83 0.34 2.12
N LEU A 163 -24.13 1.63 1.88
CA LEU A 163 -24.71 2.51 2.91
C LEU A 163 -25.99 1.92 3.50
N GLY A 164 -26.04 1.80 4.82
CA GLY A 164 -27.17 1.24 5.57
C GLY A 164 -27.20 -0.29 5.68
N CYS A 165 -26.34 -1.02 4.95
CA CYS A 165 -26.19 -2.47 5.12
C CYS A 165 -25.46 -2.78 6.43
N ARG A 166 -25.77 -3.91 7.07
CA ARG A 166 -25.11 -4.35 8.32
C ARG A 166 -23.81 -5.11 8.01
N VAL A 167 -22.84 -4.42 7.42
CA VAL A 167 -21.54 -4.96 7.04
C VAL A 167 -20.43 -4.00 7.45
N ASN A 168 -19.22 -4.51 7.69
CA ASN A 168 -18.03 -3.68 7.72
C ASN A 168 -17.42 -3.58 6.32
N LEU A 169 -16.71 -2.48 6.05
CA LEU A 169 -15.77 -2.45 4.93
C LEU A 169 -14.41 -2.95 5.43
N ALA A 170 -13.65 -3.61 4.58
CA ALA A 170 -12.28 -4.01 4.88
C ALA A 170 -11.35 -3.71 3.69
N ALA A 171 -10.10 -3.42 4.01
CA ALA A 171 -9.03 -3.25 3.05
C ALA A 171 -7.84 -4.12 3.45
N LYS A 172 -7.29 -4.84 2.48
CA LYS A 172 -6.16 -5.73 2.71
C LYS A 172 -4.83 -5.02 2.50
N VAL A 173 -3.93 -5.11 3.47
CA VAL A 173 -2.55 -4.58 3.41
C VAL A 173 -1.58 -5.75 3.47
N SER A 174 -0.59 -5.74 2.58
CA SER A 174 0.37 -6.84 2.41
C SER A 174 1.51 -6.73 3.43
N GLY A 175 1.87 -7.84 4.08
CA GLY A 175 2.99 -7.94 4.99
C GLY A 175 4.30 -8.09 4.22
N ILE A 176 4.93 -6.97 3.87
CA ILE A 176 6.23 -6.97 3.16
C ILE A 176 7.35 -7.10 4.18
N HIS A 177 7.56 -8.33 4.65
CA HIS A 177 8.42 -8.60 5.79
C HIS A 177 9.92 -8.67 5.45
N TRP A 178 10.32 -8.79 4.18
CA TRP A 178 11.73 -8.85 3.77
C TRP A 178 12.33 -7.45 3.59
N TRP A 179 13.63 -7.32 3.87
CA TRP A 179 14.34 -6.03 4.01
C TRP A 179 13.81 -5.08 5.10
N TYR A 180 12.88 -5.50 5.95
CA TYR A 180 12.39 -4.68 7.07
C TYR A 180 13.51 -4.34 8.07
N LYS A 181 14.47 -5.26 8.30
CA LYS A 181 15.65 -4.99 9.15
C LYS A 181 16.75 -4.22 8.42
N HIS A 182 16.61 -3.97 7.13
CA HIS A 182 17.54 -3.14 6.37
C HIS A 182 17.05 -1.68 6.40
N TYR A 183 17.96 -0.73 6.61
CA TYR A 183 17.62 0.68 6.84
C TYR A 183 16.82 1.35 5.70
N SER A 184 16.82 0.76 4.51
CA SER A 184 16.10 1.29 3.34
C SER A 184 14.67 0.75 3.23
N HIS A 185 14.33 -0.35 3.90
CA HIS A 185 13.02 -0.99 3.76
C HIS A 185 12.61 -1.21 2.28
N ALA A 186 13.57 -1.55 1.42
CA ALA A 186 13.45 -1.41 -0.03
C ALA A 186 12.20 -2.07 -0.64
N ALA A 187 11.82 -3.25 -0.16
CA ALA A 187 10.62 -3.94 -0.65
C ALA A 187 9.31 -3.26 -0.24
N GLU A 188 9.23 -2.70 0.97
CA GLU A 188 8.09 -1.88 1.38
C GLU A 188 8.00 -0.63 0.49
N LEU A 189 9.13 0.03 0.24
CA LEU A 189 9.20 1.23 -0.61
C LEU A 189 8.72 0.95 -2.03
N THR A 190 9.18 -0.14 -2.67
CA THR A 190 8.75 -0.50 -4.02
C THR A 190 7.28 -0.94 -4.07
N ALA A 191 6.77 -1.57 -3.01
CA ALA A 191 5.34 -1.89 -2.86
C ALA A 191 4.45 -0.64 -2.67
N GLY A 192 5.05 0.51 -2.35
CA GLY A 192 4.38 1.80 -2.13
C GLY A 192 4.13 2.13 -0.66
N TYR A 193 4.60 1.29 0.27
CA TYR A 193 4.60 1.58 1.70
C TYR A 193 5.86 2.35 2.04
N TYR A 194 5.74 3.68 2.17
CA TYR A 194 6.88 4.52 2.54
C TYR A 194 7.19 4.42 4.04
N ASN A 195 7.55 3.22 4.49
CA ASN A 195 7.92 2.93 5.87
C ASN A 195 9.44 3.00 6.02
N LEU A 196 9.91 3.66 7.07
CA LEU A 196 11.31 3.72 7.49
C LEU A 196 11.37 3.77 9.02
N SER A 197 12.56 3.60 9.60
CA SER A 197 12.77 3.67 11.05
C SER A 197 12.24 4.96 11.71
N LYS A 198 12.24 6.08 11.01
CA LYS A 198 11.75 7.40 11.49
C LYS A 198 10.49 7.89 10.77
N ARG A 199 9.84 7.03 9.98
CA ARG A 199 8.65 7.38 9.21
C ARG A 199 7.68 6.19 9.20
N ASP A 200 6.55 6.33 9.86
CA ASP A 200 5.50 5.33 9.82
C ASP A 200 4.78 5.34 8.46
N GLY A 201 4.94 4.25 7.70
CA GLY A 201 4.32 4.09 6.38
C GLY A 201 2.89 3.57 6.42
N TYR A 202 2.45 2.98 7.54
CA TYR A 202 1.19 2.23 7.65
C TYR A 202 0.11 3.02 8.39
N ARG A 203 0.47 3.79 9.41
CA ARG A 203 -0.48 4.63 10.16
C ARG A 203 -1.25 5.64 9.29
N PRO A 204 -0.68 6.24 8.21
CA PRO A 204 -1.47 7.02 7.25
C PRO A 204 -2.57 6.20 6.56
N ILE A 205 -2.32 4.93 6.27
CA ILE A 205 -3.32 4.01 5.69
C ILE A 205 -4.43 3.79 6.71
N ALA A 206 -4.10 3.41 7.95
CA ALA A 206 -5.08 3.23 9.02
C ALA A 206 -5.93 4.49 9.27
N ARG A 207 -5.29 5.68 9.24
CA ARG A 207 -5.99 6.96 9.36
C ARG A 207 -6.96 7.21 8.21
N MET A 208 -6.58 6.90 6.98
CA MET A 208 -7.48 6.96 5.82
C MET A 208 -8.65 5.98 5.97
N LEU A 209 -8.40 4.72 6.35
CA LEU A 209 -9.46 3.73 6.57
C LEU A 209 -10.47 4.18 7.65
N SER A 210 -10.00 4.91 8.68
CA SER A 210 -10.83 5.36 9.80
C SER A 210 -11.98 6.30 9.43
N ARG A 211 -11.88 7.03 8.31
CA ARG A 211 -12.99 7.87 7.83
C ARG A 211 -14.07 7.07 7.11
N HIS A 212 -13.75 5.88 6.63
CA HIS A 212 -14.69 4.96 5.98
C HIS A 212 -15.26 3.90 6.93
N TYR A 213 -14.84 3.91 8.20
CA TYR A 213 -15.13 2.84 9.17
C TYR A 213 -14.63 1.48 8.68
N ALA A 214 -13.55 1.48 7.89
CA ALA A 214 -13.00 0.27 7.30
C ALA A 214 -11.99 -0.42 8.23
N ILE A 215 -11.99 -1.74 8.20
CA ILE A 215 -11.06 -2.63 8.88
C ILE A 215 -9.77 -2.73 8.06
N LEU A 216 -8.63 -2.70 8.75
CA LEU A 216 -7.33 -3.02 8.15
C LEU A 216 -7.09 -4.52 8.33
N ASN A 217 -7.15 -5.27 7.23
CA ASN A 217 -6.82 -6.70 7.21
C ASN A 217 -5.34 -6.86 6.86
N PHE A 218 -4.54 -7.32 7.82
CA PHE A 218 -3.09 -7.48 7.68
C PHE A 218 -2.70 -8.95 7.54
N THR A 219 -1.58 -9.21 6.86
CA THR A 219 -1.08 -10.57 6.57
C THR A 219 0.20 -10.87 7.36
N CYS A 220 0.71 -12.11 7.26
CA CYS A 220 1.92 -12.59 7.96
C CYS A 220 1.78 -12.76 9.49
N ILE A 221 0.56 -12.86 10.01
CA ILE A 221 0.28 -13.06 11.45
C ILE A 221 0.82 -14.42 11.94
N GLU A 222 0.97 -15.39 11.04
CA GLU A 222 1.47 -16.72 11.33
C GLU A 222 3.01 -16.84 11.35
N MET A 223 3.72 -15.86 10.79
CA MET A 223 5.15 -15.94 10.52
C MET A 223 6.01 -15.56 11.73
N ARG A 224 7.13 -16.26 11.91
CA ARG A 224 8.15 -15.92 12.93
C ARG A 224 9.43 -15.44 12.29
N ASP A 225 10.14 -14.53 12.95
CA ASP A 225 11.45 -14.04 12.49
C ASP A 225 12.46 -15.19 12.37
N SER A 226 12.38 -16.15 13.29
CA SER A 226 13.25 -17.34 13.31
C SER A 226 13.08 -18.30 12.13
N GLU A 227 11.98 -18.19 11.39
CA GLU A 227 11.71 -19.00 10.19
C GLU A 227 12.34 -18.37 8.93
N GLN A 228 12.83 -17.14 9.04
CA GLN A 228 13.38 -16.39 7.93
C GLN A 228 14.91 -16.49 7.89
N SER A 229 15.47 -16.64 6.70
CA SER A 229 16.92 -16.64 6.53
C SER A 229 17.52 -15.25 6.77
N GLU A 230 18.66 -15.15 7.46
CA GLU A 230 19.28 -13.88 7.86
C GLU A 230 19.58 -12.94 6.68
N ASN A 231 19.92 -13.51 5.52
CA ASN A 231 20.21 -12.80 4.28
C ASN A 231 18.99 -12.08 3.67
N THR A 232 17.77 -12.36 4.14
CA THR A 232 16.54 -11.69 3.72
C THR A 232 16.26 -10.40 4.51
N LYS A 233 17.00 -10.19 5.62
CA LYS A 233 16.80 -9.10 6.57
C LYS A 233 15.33 -8.93 6.98
N SER A 234 14.67 -10.06 7.19
CA SER A 234 13.24 -10.10 7.41
C SER A 234 12.83 -9.96 8.87
N ALA A 235 11.67 -9.33 9.13
CA ALA A 235 11.07 -9.17 10.45
C ALA A 235 9.51 -9.21 10.41
N PRO A 236 8.88 -10.35 10.10
CA PRO A 236 7.42 -10.44 10.14
C PRO A 236 6.82 -10.10 11.51
N GLU A 237 7.45 -10.48 12.63
CA GLU A 237 6.91 -10.23 13.98
C GLU A 237 6.93 -8.73 14.31
N ASP A 238 8.06 -8.06 14.04
CA ASP A 238 8.21 -6.62 14.24
C ASP A 238 7.24 -5.81 13.35
N LEU A 239 6.99 -6.29 12.12
CA LEU A 239 6.06 -5.67 11.19
C LEU A 239 4.61 -5.78 11.70
N VAL A 240 4.17 -6.98 12.09
CA VAL A 240 2.81 -7.19 12.63
C VAL A 240 2.58 -6.40 13.92
N GLN A 241 3.59 -6.32 14.81
CA GLN A 241 3.48 -5.52 16.03
C GLN A 241 3.30 -4.03 15.73
N LYS A 242 3.90 -3.53 14.64
CA LYS A 242 3.74 -2.13 14.21
C LYS A 242 2.34 -1.82 13.71
N ASP A 243 1.69 -2.77 13.05
CA ASP A 243 0.33 -2.63 12.52
C ASP A 243 -0.77 -2.95 13.55
N TYR A 244 -0.41 -3.52 14.69
CA TYR A 244 -1.37 -3.96 15.70
C TYR A 244 -2.11 -2.79 16.37
N CYS A 245 -3.45 -2.83 16.30
CA CYS A 245 -4.34 -1.96 17.05
C CYS A 245 -4.79 -2.66 18.36
N PRO A 246 -4.56 -2.08 19.54
CA PRO A 246 -4.61 -2.80 20.82
C PRO A 246 -5.98 -2.99 21.46
N GLU A 247 -7.07 -2.84 20.71
CA GLU A 247 -8.42 -2.95 21.26
C GLU A 247 -9.23 -4.09 20.62
N PRO A 248 -8.82 -5.37 20.76
CA PRO A 248 -9.55 -6.50 20.18
C PRO A 248 -11.01 -6.58 20.67
N GLU A 249 -11.29 -6.12 21.88
CA GLU A 249 -12.65 -6.03 22.45
C GLU A 249 -13.61 -5.10 21.68
N LYS A 250 -13.09 -4.17 20.85
CA LYS A 250 -13.90 -3.35 19.92
C LYS A 250 -14.30 -4.09 18.63
N TYR A 251 -13.67 -5.22 18.31
CA TYR A 251 -13.80 -5.87 17.01
C TYR A 251 -14.41 -7.28 17.10
N TYR A 252 -14.33 -7.93 18.26
CA TYR A 252 -14.95 -9.24 18.48
C TYR A 252 -16.30 -9.10 19.21
N HIS A 253 -17.35 -9.69 18.63
CA HIS A 253 -18.71 -9.82 19.20
C HIS A 253 -19.56 -8.54 19.32
N HIS A 254 -19.31 -7.50 18.52
CA HIS A 254 -20.26 -6.40 18.42
C HIS A 254 -21.35 -6.69 17.38
N PRO A 255 -22.62 -6.32 17.67
CA PRO A 255 -23.67 -6.42 16.67
C PRO A 255 -23.30 -5.59 15.45
N LEU A 256 -23.37 -6.19 14.26
CA LEU A 256 -23.15 -5.48 13.00
C LEU A 256 -24.15 -4.33 12.89
N LEU A 257 -23.63 -3.11 12.99
CA LEU A 257 -24.40 -1.89 12.86
C LEU A 257 -24.54 -1.53 11.37
N PRO A 258 -25.64 -0.89 10.97
CA PRO A 258 -25.76 -0.31 9.64
C PRO A 258 -24.57 0.60 9.33
N LEU A 259 -23.91 0.37 8.20
CA LEU A 259 -22.78 1.15 7.73
C LEU A 259 -23.18 2.62 7.60
N LYS A 260 -22.40 3.49 8.25
CA LYS A 260 -22.61 4.93 8.22
C LYS A 260 -21.91 5.56 7.02
N LYS A 261 -22.38 6.73 6.60
CA LYS A 261 -21.71 7.53 5.59
C LYS A 261 -20.29 7.87 6.03
N SER A 262 -19.33 7.80 5.12
CA SER A 262 -17.94 8.22 5.36
C SER A 262 -17.88 9.59 6.06
N LYS A 263 -16.96 9.73 7.00
CA LYS A 263 -16.60 11.02 7.60
C LYS A 263 -16.01 11.95 6.51
N PRO A 264 -15.94 13.28 6.76
CA PRO A 264 -15.35 14.22 5.80
C PRO A 264 -13.95 13.82 5.32
N LYS A 265 -13.61 14.24 4.10
CA LYS A 265 -12.29 13.96 3.50
C LYS A 265 -11.17 14.55 4.34
N ILE A 266 -10.18 13.71 4.65
CA ILE A 266 -8.98 14.12 5.36
C ILE A 266 -7.97 14.60 4.31
N PRO A 267 -7.50 15.85 4.36
CA PRO A 267 -6.47 16.33 3.43
C PRO A 267 -5.20 15.47 3.53
N ILE A 268 -4.49 15.31 2.41
CA ILE A 268 -3.30 14.44 2.36
C ILE A 268 -2.24 14.85 3.39
N ASN A 269 -2.03 16.14 3.62
CA ASN A 269 -1.07 16.63 4.62
C ASN A 269 -1.45 16.14 6.02
N ASN A 270 -2.74 16.17 6.38
CA ASN A 270 -3.23 15.69 7.67
C ASN A 270 -3.17 14.16 7.79
N LEU A 271 -3.23 13.42 6.68
CA LEU A 271 -2.92 11.98 6.68
C LEU A 271 -1.44 11.76 6.97
N LEU A 272 -0.56 12.59 6.41
CA LEU A 272 0.88 12.48 6.57
C LEU A 272 1.39 12.90 7.95
N ASP A 273 0.63 13.65 8.76
CA ASP A 273 0.93 13.80 10.19
C ASP A 273 0.97 12.44 10.91
N ALA A 274 0.33 11.41 10.35
CA ALA A 274 0.41 10.04 10.85
C ALA A 274 1.79 9.39 10.61
N THR A 275 2.68 10.01 9.85
CA THR A 275 4.02 9.44 9.60
C THR A 275 4.98 9.64 10.77
N GLU A 276 4.65 10.50 11.74
CA GLU A 276 5.42 10.61 12.97
C GLU A 276 5.45 9.26 13.70
N PRO A 277 6.63 8.75 14.09
CA PRO A 277 6.72 7.50 14.83
C PRO A 277 5.96 7.58 16.16
N MET A 278 5.25 6.50 16.50
CA MET A 278 4.77 6.28 17.87
C MET A 278 5.58 5.19 18.54
N GLU A 279 5.68 5.26 19.86
CA GLU A 279 6.24 4.18 20.66
C GLU A 279 5.36 2.94 20.47
N LEU A 280 5.96 1.84 20.03
CA LEU A 280 5.26 0.57 19.85
C LEU A 280 4.73 0.12 21.21
N MET A 281 3.44 -0.23 21.25
CA MET A 281 2.88 -0.87 22.43
C MET A 281 3.62 -2.20 22.65
N ARG A 282 4.11 -2.43 23.87
CA ARG A 282 4.70 -3.72 24.24
C ARG A 282 3.62 -4.79 24.05
N ALA A 283 3.79 -5.62 23.04
CA ALA A 283 3.01 -6.84 22.95
C ALA A 283 3.60 -7.80 23.98
N ASP A 284 2.85 -8.08 25.04
CA ASP A 284 3.13 -9.24 25.89
C ASP A 284 2.77 -10.49 25.08
N PHE A 285 3.66 -10.91 24.18
CA PHE A 285 3.60 -12.23 23.53
C PHE A 285 3.96 -13.34 24.52
N ALA A 286 3.46 -13.24 25.76
CA ALA A 286 3.45 -14.31 26.73
C ALA A 286 2.18 -15.16 26.50
N LEU A 287 2.11 -15.83 25.35
CA LEU A 287 1.26 -17.00 25.20
C LEU A 287 2.18 -18.23 25.25
N GLN A 288 1.89 -19.05 26.26
CA GLN A 288 2.56 -20.30 26.63
C GLN A 288 2.70 -21.29 25.47
#